data_AF-A0A822YAV1-F1
#
_entry.id   AF-A0A822YAV1-F1
#
_cell.length_a   1.000
_cell.length_b   1.000
_cell.length_c   1.000
_cell.angle_alpha   90.00
_cell.angle_beta   90.00
_cell.angle_gamma   90.00
#
_symmetry.space_group_name_H-M   'P 1'
#
loop_
_entity.id
_entity.type
_entity.pdbx_description
1 polymer ?
#
loop_
_entity_poly.entity_id
_entity_poly.type
_entity_poly.pdbx_seq_one_letter_code
_entity_poly.pdbx_strand_id
1 'polypeptide(L)'
;MLGDNLPPPNEVVALYQSNNIQRMRLYDPNQAALQVLKGSNIEVMLAVPNNQLQSIASEDLTAANNFVNTYVVANKDINFKYIAVGNEVDLQDFQYFFPAMRKFTGQSRQLAYKTKSSYVQNPDTISLSYALFTSLSVVVQDGDFASTTENAQTYYADLVQHVKTGTPRRPMPIETDLFAMFDEDTKDGPEREKHFGLFSPNKQPKYQLSFT
;
A
#
# COMPACT_ATOMS: atom_id res chain seq x y z
N MET A 1 -5.10 9.52 -0.36
CA MET A 1 -4.46 10.34 0.69
C MET A 1 -5.52 11.24 1.28
N LEU A 2 -5.59 11.32 2.59
CA LEU A 2 -6.54 12.11 3.35
C LEU A 2 -5.78 13.25 4.05
N GLY A 3 -5.50 14.33 3.31
CA GLY A 3 -4.99 15.56 3.90
C GLY A 3 -5.14 16.76 2.97
N ASP A 4 -5.42 17.93 3.53
CA ASP A 4 -5.64 19.18 2.77
C ASP A 4 -4.38 20.07 2.67
N ASN A 5 -3.32 19.71 3.38
CA ASN A 5 -2.06 20.42 3.47
C ASN A 5 -0.87 19.68 2.80
N LEU A 6 -1.15 18.61 2.07
CA LEU A 6 -0.12 17.75 1.48
C LEU A 6 0.58 18.43 0.29
N PRO A 7 1.90 18.20 0.09
CA PRO A 7 2.60 18.70 -1.09
C PRO A 7 2.00 18.19 -2.40
N PRO A 8 2.12 18.96 -3.49
CA PRO A 8 1.66 18.52 -4.79
C PRO A 8 2.49 17.31 -5.29
N PRO A 9 1.92 16.43 -6.16
CA PRO A 9 2.55 15.16 -6.52
C PRO A 9 3.99 15.25 -7.06
N ASN A 10 4.32 16.31 -7.82
CA ASN A 10 5.68 16.53 -8.34
C ASN A 10 6.70 16.72 -7.21
N GLU A 11 6.34 17.43 -6.15
CA GLU A 11 7.21 17.61 -4.98
C GLU A 11 7.35 16.33 -4.17
N VAL A 12 6.28 15.52 -4.10
CA VAL A 12 6.33 14.20 -3.46
C VAL A 12 7.29 13.27 -4.20
N VAL A 13 7.19 13.18 -5.54
CA VAL A 13 8.12 12.37 -6.34
C VAL A 13 9.57 12.85 -6.18
N ALA A 14 9.80 14.16 -6.18
CA ALA A 14 11.14 14.72 -5.93
C ALA A 14 11.68 14.34 -4.54
N LEU A 15 10.80 14.31 -3.53
CA LEU A 15 11.16 13.90 -2.16
C LEU A 15 11.51 12.41 -2.07
N TYR A 16 10.80 11.54 -2.80
CA TYR A 16 11.16 10.12 -2.91
C TYR A 16 12.56 9.96 -3.50
N GLN A 17 12.84 10.67 -4.60
CA GLN A 17 14.14 10.61 -5.29
C GLN A 17 15.28 11.14 -4.40
N SER A 18 15.10 12.27 -3.72
CA SER A 18 16.13 12.84 -2.85
C SER A 18 16.46 11.98 -1.63
N ASN A 19 15.52 11.13 -1.19
CA ASN A 19 15.70 10.21 -0.07
C ASN A 19 16.01 8.76 -0.51
N ASN A 20 16.30 8.53 -1.80
CA ASN A 20 16.55 7.20 -2.37
C ASN A 20 15.43 6.17 -2.10
N ILE A 21 14.18 6.64 -2.01
CA ILE A 21 13.01 5.78 -1.84
C ILE A 21 12.58 5.30 -3.23
N GLN A 22 12.79 4.03 -3.51
CA GLN A 22 12.65 3.47 -4.86
C GLN A 22 11.28 2.85 -5.14
N ARG A 23 10.40 2.76 -4.15
CA ARG A 23 9.08 2.14 -4.28
C ARG A 23 7.98 2.99 -3.70
N MET A 24 6.84 3.06 -4.39
CA MET A 24 5.64 3.78 -3.97
C MET A 24 4.40 2.88 -4.08
N ARG A 25 3.54 2.93 -3.07
CA ARG A 25 2.19 2.37 -3.14
C ARG A 25 1.17 3.50 -3.33
N LEU A 26 0.39 3.42 -4.39
CA LEU A 26 -0.78 4.27 -4.61
C LEU A 26 -2.04 3.49 -4.23
N TYR A 27 -2.86 4.05 -3.33
CA TYR A 27 -4.12 3.42 -2.88
C TYR A 27 -5.28 3.62 -3.86
N ASP A 28 -5.12 4.53 -4.83
CA ASP A 28 -6.07 4.83 -5.88
C ASP A 28 -5.31 5.27 -7.16
N PRO A 29 -5.92 5.15 -8.36
CA PRO A 29 -5.31 5.58 -9.61
C PRO A 29 -5.35 7.11 -9.80
N ASN A 30 -4.68 7.84 -8.89
CA ASN A 30 -4.59 9.29 -8.95
C ASN A 30 -3.86 9.75 -10.23
N GLN A 31 -4.58 10.39 -11.15
CA GLN A 31 -4.02 10.76 -12.45
C GLN A 31 -2.87 11.76 -12.35
N ALA A 32 -2.93 12.73 -11.42
CA ALA A 32 -1.87 13.71 -11.25
C ALA A 32 -0.56 13.04 -10.79
N ALA A 33 -0.65 12.09 -9.85
CA ALA A 33 0.49 11.27 -9.43
C ALA A 33 1.04 10.41 -10.58
N LEU A 34 0.16 9.75 -11.35
CA LEU A 34 0.58 8.95 -12.49
C LEU A 34 1.33 9.78 -13.55
N GLN A 35 0.92 11.02 -13.82
CA GLN A 35 1.65 11.86 -14.78
C GLN A 35 3.08 12.17 -14.33
N VAL A 36 3.28 12.51 -13.05
CA VAL A 36 4.61 12.86 -12.54
C VAL A 36 5.52 11.65 -12.29
N LEU A 37 4.94 10.44 -12.18
CA LEU A 37 5.69 9.21 -12.00
C LEU A 37 6.34 8.69 -13.29
N LYS A 38 5.90 9.15 -14.47
CA LYS A 38 6.48 8.76 -15.76
C LYS A 38 7.96 9.12 -15.81
N GLY A 39 8.81 8.14 -16.12
CA GLY A 39 10.26 8.34 -16.20
C GLY A 39 10.96 8.58 -14.84
N SER A 40 10.25 8.49 -13.71
CA SER A 40 10.85 8.67 -12.37
C SER A 40 11.72 7.50 -11.91
N ASN A 41 11.60 6.34 -12.58
CA ASN A 41 12.16 5.03 -12.20
C ASN A 41 11.68 4.46 -10.85
N ILE A 42 10.78 5.15 -10.13
CA ILE A 42 10.16 4.63 -8.91
C ILE A 42 9.27 3.43 -9.26
N GLU A 43 9.45 2.30 -8.59
CA GLU A 43 8.59 1.14 -8.73
C GLU A 43 7.21 1.44 -8.10
N VAL A 44 6.13 1.18 -8.83
CA VAL A 44 4.77 1.51 -8.38
C VAL A 44 3.95 0.25 -8.11
N MET A 45 3.38 0.17 -6.91
CA MET A 45 2.24 -0.68 -6.59
C MET A 45 0.96 0.15 -6.72
N LEU A 46 0.13 -0.15 -7.72
CA LEU A 46 -1.14 0.55 -7.94
C LEU A 46 -2.30 -0.28 -7.39
N ALA A 47 -3.06 0.28 -6.45
CA ALA A 47 -4.23 -0.39 -5.92
C ALA A 47 -5.48 -0.19 -6.78
N VAL A 48 -6.33 -1.21 -6.79
CA VAL A 48 -7.70 -1.18 -7.32
C VAL A 48 -8.61 -0.80 -6.15
N PRO A 49 -9.34 0.34 -6.24
CA PRO A 49 -10.25 0.77 -5.18
C PRO A 49 -11.35 -0.26 -4.88
N ASN A 50 -11.74 -0.40 -3.61
CA ASN A 50 -12.75 -1.38 -3.19
C ASN A 50 -14.09 -1.21 -3.92
N ASN A 51 -14.51 0.03 -4.18
CA ASN A 51 -15.76 0.34 -4.89
C ASN A 51 -15.76 -0.12 -6.38
N GLN A 52 -14.63 -0.53 -6.93
CA GLN A 52 -14.53 -1.10 -8.28
C GLN A 52 -14.53 -2.64 -8.28
N LEU A 53 -14.41 -3.29 -7.12
CA LEU A 53 -14.30 -4.74 -7.05
C LEU A 53 -15.52 -5.43 -7.64
N GLN A 54 -16.74 -4.94 -7.34
CA GLN A 54 -17.97 -5.54 -7.84
C GLN A 54 -18.05 -5.52 -9.38
N SER A 55 -17.71 -4.38 -10.01
CA SER A 55 -17.77 -4.27 -11.48
C SER A 55 -16.69 -5.11 -12.15
N ILE A 56 -15.49 -5.18 -11.56
CA ILE A 56 -14.38 -6.00 -12.05
C ILE A 56 -14.66 -7.50 -11.86
N ALA A 57 -15.40 -7.87 -10.82
CA ALA A 57 -15.81 -9.24 -10.52
C ALA A 57 -16.91 -9.78 -11.46
N SER A 58 -17.48 -8.94 -12.32
CA SER A 58 -18.50 -9.35 -13.29
C SER A 58 -18.02 -10.46 -14.25
N GLU A 59 -18.97 -11.10 -14.93
CA GLU A 59 -18.66 -12.21 -15.83
C GLU A 59 -17.76 -11.79 -16.99
N ASP A 60 -17.98 -10.60 -17.56
CA ASP A 60 -17.18 -10.07 -18.66
C ASP A 60 -15.82 -9.52 -18.21
N LEU A 61 -14.96 -9.15 -19.17
CA LEU A 61 -13.62 -8.62 -18.91
C LEU A 61 -13.53 -7.10 -19.10
N THR A 62 -14.64 -6.44 -19.42
CA THR A 62 -14.69 -5.05 -19.85
C THR A 62 -14.17 -4.12 -18.76
N ALA A 63 -14.69 -4.24 -17.54
CA ALA A 63 -14.28 -3.39 -16.42
C ALA A 63 -12.79 -3.56 -16.09
N ALA A 64 -12.31 -4.81 -16.01
CA ALA A 64 -10.90 -5.11 -15.77
C ALA A 64 -9.99 -4.59 -16.89
N ASN A 65 -10.36 -4.83 -18.16
CA ASN A 65 -9.61 -4.35 -19.32
C ASN A 65 -9.55 -2.83 -19.37
N ASN A 66 -10.67 -2.15 -19.08
CA ASN A 66 -10.72 -0.70 -19.04
C ASN A 66 -9.79 -0.16 -17.95
N PHE A 67 -9.82 -0.73 -16.75
CA PHE A 67 -8.91 -0.34 -15.67
C PHE A 67 -7.44 -0.44 -16.10
N VAL A 68 -7.03 -1.60 -16.62
CA VAL A 68 -5.65 -1.84 -17.06
C VAL A 68 -5.27 -0.92 -18.21
N ASN A 69 -6.12 -0.78 -19.22
CA ASN A 69 -5.83 0.06 -20.38
C ASN A 69 -5.67 1.53 -20.00
N THR A 70 -6.57 2.04 -19.14
CA THR A 70 -6.58 3.44 -18.73
C THR A 70 -5.42 3.80 -17.80
N TYR A 71 -5.12 2.96 -16.81
CA TYR A 71 -4.18 3.35 -15.75
C TYR A 71 -2.79 2.75 -15.92
N VAL A 72 -2.68 1.58 -16.54
CA VAL A 72 -1.40 0.87 -16.67
C VAL A 72 -0.85 1.02 -18.09
N VAL A 73 -1.60 0.57 -19.12
CA VAL A 73 -1.12 0.57 -20.51
C VAL A 73 -0.90 1.99 -21.04
N ALA A 74 -1.85 2.91 -20.79
CA ALA A 74 -1.70 4.31 -21.18
C ALA A 74 -0.57 5.04 -20.43
N ASN A 75 -0.05 4.45 -19.34
CA ASN A 75 1.06 4.99 -18.55
C ASN A 75 2.25 4.02 -18.51
N LYS A 76 2.52 3.32 -19.62
CA LYS A 76 3.59 2.32 -19.76
C LYS A 76 5.01 2.81 -19.42
N ASP A 77 5.23 4.12 -19.36
CA ASP A 77 6.50 4.75 -18.97
C ASP A 77 6.69 4.84 -17.44
N ILE A 78 5.71 4.35 -16.67
CA ILE A 78 5.81 4.14 -15.22
C ILE A 78 6.29 2.72 -14.96
N ASN A 79 7.21 2.55 -14.01
CA ASN A 79 7.70 1.25 -13.58
C ASN A 79 6.71 0.54 -12.65
N PHE A 80 5.56 0.10 -13.18
CA PHE A 80 4.62 -0.69 -12.40
C PHE A 80 5.21 -2.04 -12.01
N LYS A 81 5.09 -2.41 -10.74
CA LYS A 81 5.57 -3.72 -10.23
C LYS A 81 4.40 -4.59 -9.77
N TYR A 82 3.41 -3.97 -9.14
CA TYR A 82 2.29 -4.66 -8.55
C TYR A 82 0.96 -3.97 -8.86
N ILE A 83 -0.09 -4.77 -9.06
CA ILE A 83 -1.48 -4.33 -8.92
C ILE A 83 -2.01 -4.91 -7.61
N ALA A 84 -2.40 -4.03 -6.68
CA ALA A 84 -2.98 -4.42 -5.41
C ALA A 84 -4.52 -4.44 -5.51
N VAL A 85 -5.13 -5.62 -5.57
CA VAL A 85 -6.58 -5.69 -5.79
C VAL A 85 -7.30 -5.54 -4.46
N GLY A 86 -7.95 -4.39 -4.24
CA GLY A 86 -8.58 -4.06 -2.97
C GLY A 86 -7.58 -3.71 -1.85
N ASN A 87 -8.08 -2.98 -0.87
CA ASN A 87 -7.37 -2.64 0.37
C ASN A 87 -8.31 -2.88 1.54
N GLU A 88 -8.00 -3.83 2.42
CA GLU A 88 -8.82 -4.12 3.62
C GLU A 88 -10.28 -4.38 3.27
N VAL A 89 -10.52 -5.28 2.31
CA VAL A 89 -11.86 -5.53 1.77
C VAL A 89 -12.79 -6.05 2.88
N ASP A 90 -13.88 -5.33 3.12
CA ASP A 90 -14.90 -5.71 4.09
C ASP A 90 -15.56 -7.05 3.75
N LEU A 91 -16.08 -7.73 4.78
CA LEU A 91 -16.73 -9.04 4.62
C LEU A 91 -17.88 -9.03 3.61
N GLN A 92 -18.62 -7.91 3.50
CA GLN A 92 -19.73 -7.76 2.55
C GLN A 92 -19.28 -7.78 1.08
N ASP A 93 -18.07 -7.28 0.80
CA ASP A 93 -17.50 -7.15 -0.54
C ASP A 93 -16.53 -8.30 -0.87
N PHE A 94 -16.28 -9.19 0.09
CA PHE A 94 -15.37 -10.32 -0.06
C PHE A 94 -15.78 -11.29 -1.19
N GLN A 95 -17.09 -11.37 -1.48
CA GLN A 95 -17.62 -12.15 -2.60
C GLN A 95 -17.07 -11.69 -3.97
N TYR A 96 -16.71 -10.40 -4.11
CA TYR A 96 -16.18 -9.83 -5.34
C TYR A 96 -14.65 -9.91 -5.42
N PHE A 97 -13.99 -10.02 -4.27
CA PHE A 97 -12.53 -9.97 -4.16
C PHE A 97 -11.82 -11.06 -4.97
N PHE A 98 -12.18 -12.34 -4.75
CA PHE A 98 -11.50 -13.45 -5.44
C PHE A 98 -11.75 -13.47 -6.96
N PRO A 99 -12.98 -13.25 -7.47
CA PRO A 99 -13.22 -13.07 -8.90
C PRO A 99 -12.38 -11.93 -9.49
N ALA A 100 -12.35 -10.76 -8.85
CA ALA A 100 -11.56 -9.62 -9.31
C ALA A 100 -10.06 -9.93 -9.37
N MET A 101 -9.49 -10.55 -8.33
CA MET A 101 -8.10 -10.99 -8.32
C MET A 101 -7.77 -11.93 -9.46
N ARG A 102 -8.65 -12.89 -9.77
CA ARG A 102 -8.46 -13.82 -10.89
C ARG A 102 -8.39 -13.11 -12.24
N LYS A 103 -9.23 -12.11 -12.47
CA LYS A 103 -9.20 -11.32 -13.72
C LYS A 103 -7.85 -10.62 -13.88
N PHE A 104 -7.38 -9.95 -12.84
CA PHE A 104 -6.07 -9.29 -12.86
C PHE A 104 -4.90 -10.26 -12.94
N THR A 105 -4.98 -11.44 -12.31
CA THR A 105 -3.93 -12.48 -12.42
C THR A 105 -3.82 -13.01 -13.86
N GLY A 106 -4.95 -13.13 -14.57
CA GLY A 106 -4.97 -13.49 -15.99
C GLY A 106 -4.33 -12.41 -16.88
N GLN A 107 -4.65 -11.14 -16.62
CA GLN A 107 -4.09 -9.99 -17.35
C GLN A 107 -2.62 -9.74 -17.02
N SER A 108 -2.21 -9.87 -15.75
CA SER A 108 -0.85 -9.60 -15.28
C SER A 108 0.17 -10.60 -15.83
N ARG A 109 -0.25 -11.84 -16.11
CA ARG A 109 0.56 -12.85 -16.83
C ARG A 109 0.94 -12.42 -18.25
N GLN A 110 0.17 -11.54 -18.88
CA GLN A 110 0.48 -10.99 -20.21
C GLN A 110 1.39 -9.75 -20.14
N LEU A 111 1.51 -9.12 -18.98
CA LEU A 111 2.16 -7.82 -18.79
C LEU A 111 3.32 -7.84 -17.77
N ALA A 112 3.73 -9.03 -17.32
CA ALA A 112 4.82 -9.26 -16.36
C ALA A 112 4.67 -8.60 -14.96
N TYR A 113 3.45 -8.24 -14.56
CA TYR A 113 3.18 -7.70 -13.21
C TYR A 113 2.76 -8.78 -12.22
N LYS A 114 2.98 -8.53 -10.92
CA LYS A 114 2.56 -9.43 -9.82
C LYS A 114 1.34 -8.85 -9.08
N THR A 115 0.46 -9.70 -8.57
CA THR A 115 -0.71 -9.26 -7.79
C THR A 115 -0.44 -9.41 -6.30
N LYS A 116 -0.74 -8.38 -5.51
CA LYS A 116 -0.65 -8.39 -4.02
C LYS A 116 -1.99 -8.00 -3.41
N SER A 117 -2.22 -8.37 -2.15
CA SER A 117 -3.43 -8.00 -1.40
C SER A 117 -3.09 -7.86 0.08
N SER A 118 -3.79 -6.97 0.79
CA SER A 118 -3.73 -6.80 2.25
C SER A 118 -5.12 -6.99 2.87
N TYR A 119 -5.19 -7.82 3.92
CA TYR A 119 -6.39 -8.10 4.73
C TYR A 119 -6.10 -7.69 6.19
N VAL A 120 -7.08 -7.14 6.90
CA VAL A 120 -6.89 -6.59 8.26
C VAL A 120 -7.72 -7.34 9.28
N GLN A 121 -7.06 -8.18 10.11
CA GLN A 121 -7.38 -8.51 11.52
C GLN A 121 -6.17 -9.12 12.30
N ASN A 122 -5.85 -8.56 13.47
CA ASN A 122 -4.95 -8.90 14.62
C ASN A 122 -3.66 -9.78 14.53
N PRO A 123 -2.48 -9.25 14.96
CA PRO A 123 -1.24 -10.00 15.27
C PRO A 123 -1.05 -10.82 16.59
N ASP A 124 -1.85 -10.73 17.67
CA ASP A 124 -1.50 -11.35 18.98
C ASP A 124 -2.19 -12.68 19.33
N THR A 125 -3.15 -13.16 18.52
CA THR A 125 -3.68 -14.53 18.64
C THR A 125 -3.96 -15.10 17.25
N ILE A 126 -3.03 -15.88 16.68
CA ILE A 126 -3.38 -16.75 15.54
C ILE A 126 -4.22 -17.90 16.10
N SER A 127 -5.55 -17.76 16.00
CA SER A 127 -6.49 -18.85 16.29
C SER A 127 -6.26 -20.00 15.31
N LEU A 128 -6.24 -21.25 15.81
CA LEU A 128 -6.13 -22.46 15.00
C LEU A 128 -7.25 -22.51 13.93
N SER A 129 -8.41 -21.95 14.23
CA SER A 129 -9.54 -21.80 13.31
C SER A 129 -9.25 -20.85 12.14
N TYR A 130 -8.38 -19.84 12.31
CA TYR A 130 -7.94 -18.97 11.23
C TYR A 130 -6.87 -19.64 10.35
N ALA A 131 -5.95 -20.40 10.95
CA ALA A 131 -5.04 -21.28 10.20
C ALA A 131 -5.79 -22.38 9.41
N LEU A 132 -7.01 -22.70 9.83
CA LEU A 132 -7.91 -23.70 9.25
C LEU A 132 -9.12 -23.08 8.49
N PHE A 133 -9.17 -21.77 8.25
CA PHE A 133 -10.24 -21.04 7.53
C PHE A 133 -11.68 -21.17 8.06
N THR A 134 -11.93 -20.92 9.36
CA THR A 134 -13.28 -21.06 9.98
C THR A 134 -13.72 -19.93 10.95
N SER A 135 -13.08 -18.76 11.01
CA SER A 135 -13.41 -17.69 12.00
C SER A 135 -14.07 -16.42 11.42
N LEU A 136 -14.89 -15.73 12.24
CA LEU A 136 -15.89 -14.71 11.85
C LEU A 136 -15.62 -13.25 12.33
N SER A 137 -14.52 -12.85 13.03
CA SER A 137 -14.32 -11.44 13.54
C SER A 137 -12.87 -11.01 14.00
N VAL A 138 -12.60 -9.68 14.05
CA VAL A 138 -11.30 -8.93 14.28
C VAL A 138 -10.75 -9.04 15.70
N VAL A 139 -9.42 -9.04 15.91
CA VAL A 139 -8.83 -9.36 17.24
C VAL A 139 -7.83 -8.34 17.90
N VAL A 140 -7.24 -7.27 17.30
CA VAL A 140 -6.28 -6.32 17.98
C VAL A 140 -6.68 -4.88 17.81
N GLN A 141 -6.42 -4.12 18.87
CA GLN A 141 -6.58 -2.70 18.93
C GLN A 141 -5.30 -2.09 19.55
N ASP A 142 -4.62 -1.25 18.78
CA ASP A 142 -3.49 -0.45 19.27
C ASP A 142 -4.00 0.60 20.29
N GLY A 143 -3.18 1.02 21.25
CA GLY A 143 -3.56 1.95 22.33
C GLY A 143 -2.67 3.19 22.38
N ASP A 144 -3.22 4.35 22.77
CA ASP A 144 -2.55 5.66 22.63
C ASP A 144 -1.33 5.89 23.56
N PHE A 145 -1.01 4.95 24.47
CA PHE A 145 0.12 5.08 25.40
C PHE A 145 1.50 4.85 24.75
N ALA A 146 1.55 4.21 23.58
CA ALA A 146 2.82 3.84 22.92
C ALA A 146 3.17 4.69 21.69
N SER A 147 2.28 5.59 21.26
CA SER A 147 2.43 6.42 20.05
C SER A 147 3.30 7.66 20.30
N THR A 148 4.57 7.47 20.65
CA THR A 148 5.56 8.55 20.77
C THR A 148 6.51 8.59 19.56
N THR A 149 7.07 9.76 19.26
CA THR A 149 8.06 9.92 18.19
C THR A 149 9.31 9.06 18.42
N GLU A 150 9.73 8.86 19.67
CA GLU A 150 10.87 8.02 20.02
C GLU A 150 10.60 6.54 19.71
N ASN A 151 9.44 6.02 20.09
CA ASN A 151 9.06 4.64 19.78
C ASN A 151 8.93 4.42 18.27
N ALA A 152 8.32 5.38 17.57
CA ALA A 152 8.19 5.31 16.12
C ALA A 152 9.57 5.34 15.42
N GLN A 153 10.49 6.22 15.86
CA GLN A 153 11.87 6.24 15.37
C GLN A 153 12.55 4.89 15.54
N THR A 154 12.48 4.30 16.74
CA THR A 154 13.08 2.98 17.02
C THR A 154 12.45 1.91 16.13
N TYR A 155 11.12 1.86 16.05
CA TYR A 155 10.42 0.89 15.23
C TYR A 155 10.82 0.96 13.75
N TYR A 156 10.80 2.16 13.14
CA TYR A 156 11.16 2.30 11.73
C TYR A 156 12.64 2.02 11.47
N ALA A 157 13.54 2.44 12.35
CA ALA A 157 14.98 2.17 12.21
C ALA A 157 15.28 0.67 12.29
N ASP A 158 14.72 -0.01 13.29
CA ASP A 158 14.90 -1.46 13.48
C ASP A 158 14.26 -2.25 12.34
N LEU A 159 13.08 -1.83 11.87
CA LEU A 159 12.39 -2.48 10.75
C LEU A 159 13.22 -2.38 9.46
N VAL A 160 13.73 -1.18 9.13
CA VAL A 160 14.57 -0.96 7.92
C VAL A 160 15.82 -1.84 7.95
N GLN A 161 16.40 -2.09 9.14
CA GLN A 161 17.54 -2.99 9.26
C GLN A 161 17.12 -4.47 9.22
N HIS A 162 16.03 -4.83 9.89
CA HIS A 162 15.55 -6.21 9.97
C HIS A 162 15.20 -6.78 8.61
N VAL A 163 14.50 -6.00 7.78
CA VAL A 163 14.01 -6.45 6.46
C VAL A 163 15.14 -6.81 5.50
N LYS A 164 16.37 -6.34 5.73
CA LYS A 164 17.54 -6.72 4.93
C LYS A 164 17.98 -8.17 5.18
N THR A 165 17.71 -8.70 6.38
CA THR A 165 18.15 -10.04 6.81
C THR A 165 17.08 -11.11 6.66
N GLY A 166 15.80 -10.71 6.70
CA GLY A 166 14.68 -11.63 6.59
C GLY A 166 14.32 -12.30 7.92
N THR A 167 13.73 -13.50 7.83
CA THR A 167 13.26 -14.25 9.01
C THR A 167 14.07 -15.54 9.21
N PRO A 168 14.06 -16.14 10.40
CA PRO A 168 14.76 -17.41 10.64
C PRO A 168 14.42 -18.53 9.64
N ARG A 169 13.17 -18.60 9.15
CA ARG A 169 12.74 -19.58 8.15
C ARG A 169 13.00 -19.15 6.70
N ARG A 170 13.20 -17.86 6.44
CA ARG A 170 13.48 -17.28 5.13
C ARG A 170 14.51 -16.16 5.28
N PRO A 171 15.81 -16.50 5.40
CA PRO A 171 16.89 -15.54 5.63
C PRO A 171 17.27 -14.83 4.33
N MET A 172 16.34 -14.03 3.80
CA MET A 172 16.49 -13.24 2.59
C MET A 172 15.75 -11.91 2.73
N PRO A 173 16.14 -10.85 1.99
CA PRO A 173 15.49 -9.55 2.08
C PRO A 173 13.97 -9.61 1.88
N ILE A 174 13.24 -8.88 2.72
CA ILE A 174 11.78 -8.79 2.68
C ILE A 174 11.42 -7.44 2.04
N GLU A 175 10.73 -7.50 0.90
CA GLU A 175 10.11 -6.31 0.33
C GLU A 175 9.04 -5.78 1.28
N THR A 176 9.28 -4.57 1.78
CA THR A 176 8.48 -3.90 2.80
C THR A 176 8.19 -2.48 2.34
N ASP A 177 6.92 -2.08 2.42
CA ASP A 177 6.47 -0.71 2.15
C ASP A 177 6.05 -0.10 3.49
N LEU A 178 6.65 1.02 3.87
CA LEU A 178 6.34 1.70 5.12
C LEU A 178 5.07 2.54 4.97
N PHE A 179 4.18 2.44 5.96
CA PHE A 179 3.04 3.34 6.10
C PHE A 179 3.41 4.47 7.07
N ALA A 180 3.33 5.75 6.71
CA ALA A 180 3.09 6.34 5.38
C ALA A 180 4.05 7.51 5.10
N MET A 181 4.01 8.10 3.90
CA MET A 181 4.92 9.20 3.55
C MET A 181 4.68 10.44 4.42
N PHE A 182 3.41 10.83 4.60
CA PHE A 182 3.03 12.04 5.32
C PHE A 182 1.99 11.73 6.40
N ASP A 183 1.92 12.63 7.37
CA ASP A 183 0.79 12.73 8.29
C ASP A 183 -0.48 13.10 7.50
N GLU A 184 -1.61 12.46 7.82
CA GLU A 184 -2.88 12.56 7.10
C GLU A 184 -3.95 13.16 8.01
N ASP A 185 -4.02 14.50 8.06
CA ASP A 185 -4.77 15.27 9.06
C ASP A 185 -6.31 15.17 8.95
N THR A 186 -6.81 14.77 7.79
CA THR A 186 -8.26 14.56 7.55
C THR A 186 -8.67 13.10 7.67
N LYS A 187 -7.79 12.24 8.18
CA LYS A 187 -8.11 10.83 8.40
C LYS A 187 -9.07 10.66 9.57
N ASP A 188 -10.15 9.92 9.33
CA ASP A 188 -11.13 9.55 10.35
C ASP A 188 -10.57 8.54 11.35
N GLY A 189 -11.15 8.53 12.55
CA GLY A 189 -10.79 7.58 13.61
C GLY A 189 -10.00 8.20 14.75
N PRO A 190 -9.27 7.38 15.53
CA PRO A 190 -8.44 7.85 16.64
C PRO A 190 -7.36 8.83 16.19
N GLU A 191 -6.96 9.77 17.05
CA GLU A 191 -6.02 10.84 16.68
C GLU A 191 -4.70 10.33 16.10
N ARG A 192 -4.18 9.20 16.61
CA ARG A 192 -2.97 8.54 16.10
C ARG A 192 -3.01 8.24 14.60
N GLU A 193 -4.19 8.02 14.02
CA GLU A 193 -4.35 7.73 12.59
C GLU A 193 -3.78 8.85 11.71
N LYS A 194 -3.75 10.08 12.24
CA LYS A 194 -3.23 11.25 11.55
C LYS A 194 -1.70 11.36 11.58
N HIS A 195 -1.01 10.56 12.40
CA HIS A 195 0.41 10.75 12.75
C HIS A 195 1.39 9.66 12.26
N PHE A 196 0.97 8.84 11.29
CA PHE A 196 1.78 7.74 10.71
C PHE A 196 2.87 8.19 9.71
N GLY A 197 2.96 9.47 9.39
CA GLY A 197 3.90 10.00 8.41
C GLY A 197 5.36 9.86 8.82
N LEU A 198 6.22 9.52 7.86
CA LEU A 198 7.68 9.64 7.97
C LEU A 198 8.15 11.10 7.81
N PHE A 199 7.35 11.92 7.12
CA PHE A 199 7.56 13.35 6.94
C PHE A 199 6.32 14.12 7.40
N SER A 200 6.50 15.33 7.91
CA SER A 200 5.40 16.27 8.07
C SER A 200 4.99 16.86 6.70
N PRO A 201 3.78 17.44 6.57
CA PRO A 201 3.31 17.99 5.29
C PRO A 201 4.21 19.07 4.68
N ASN A 202 5.01 19.77 5.50
CA ASN A 202 6.05 20.71 5.05
C ASN A 202 7.35 20.02 4.54
N LYS A 203 7.34 18.70 4.34
CA LYS A 203 8.43 17.85 3.86
C LYS A 203 9.61 17.68 4.82
N GLN A 204 9.49 18.10 6.08
CA GLN A 204 10.53 17.85 7.08
C GLN A 204 10.46 16.39 7.54
N PRO A 205 11.61 15.67 7.60
CA PRO A 205 11.63 14.31 8.12
C PRO A 205 11.30 14.31 9.62
N LYS A 206 10.42 13.40 10.05
CA LYS A 206 10.12 13.17 11.47
C LYS A 206 11.16 12.24 12.13
N TYR A 207 11.80 11.41 11.31
CA TYR A 207 12.72 10.36 11.74
C TYR A 207 14.03 10.42 10.94
N GLN A 208 15.14 10.09 11.59
CA GLN A 208 16.44 9.93 10.93
C GLN A 208 16.52 8.48 10.40
N LEU A 209 16.12 8.28 9.14
CA LEU A 209 16.11 6.98 8.49
C LEU A 209 17.05 6.98 7.28
N SER A 210 17.66 5.82 7.00
CA SER A 210 18.46 5.58 5.81
C SER A 210 17.86 4.42 5.02
N PHE A 211 17.37 4.71 3.81
CA PHE A 211 16.71 3.71 2.94
C PHE A 211 17.67 2.95 2.02
N THR A 212 18.98 3.20 2.15
CA THR A 212 20.05 2.51 1.41
C THR A 212 20.57 1.28 2.16
#